data_AF-A0A5M9QPR0-F1
#
_entry.id   AF-A0A5M9QPR0-F1
#
_cell.length_a   1.000
_cell.length_b   1.000
_cell.length_c   1.000
_cell.angle_alpha   90.00
_cell.angle_beta   90.00
_cell.angle_gamma   90.00
#
_symmetry.space_group_name_H-M   'P 1'
#
loop_
_entity.id
_entity.type
_entity.pdbx_description
1 polymer ?
#
loop_
_entity_poly.entity_id
_entity_poly.type
_entity_poly.pdbx_seq_one_letter_code
_entity_poly.pdbx_strand_id
1 'polypeptide(L)'
;MLRVFVIMSLFVAIAFGFPRELTHTGLLSDKGVMSLDSLKFFGIEASDTRFSGEVELTGVLEKGYEGEEEGSQISLRFYPDKNLALPFLYDSFMGVDELKKIDFTKHRENRSVLILNARDLALQGELGLDKKIFGVVAARAKVRLKDYRFYGESDAGHEIYANIECVEILGDVFISSLAYEDLGSLRLKYKSADSYINLRQSPNGTIITQIKRERVAKDFGGGASNEAGARLYYAGEILSARSKGSAQDSAWLGVFYFPNGAKSPIFGYIHESQVVFAFGID
;
A
#
# COMPACT_ATOMS: atom_id res chain seq x y z
N MET A 1 35.29 36.91 -8.40
CA MET A 1 34.03 36.91 -7.62
C MET A 1 33.16 35.76 -8.09
N LEU A 2 32.76 34.91 -7.14
CA LEU A 2 31.65 33.96 -7.10
C LEU A 2 31.15 33.32 -8.42
N ARG A 3 31.18 31.99 -8.47
CA ARG A 3 30.01 31.17 -8.87
C ARG A 3 30.21 29.75 -8.34
N VAL A 4 29.67 29.54 -7.14
CA VAL A 4 29.39 28.22 -6.57
C VAL A 4 28.36 27.57 -7.49
N PHE A 5 28.73 26.46 -8.13
CA PHE A 5 27.78 25.60 -8.80
C PHE A 5 27.02 24.82 -7.74
N VAL A 6 25.81 25.28 -7.44
CA VAL A 6 24.80 24.46 -6.76
C VAL A 6 24.26 23.50 -7.82
N ILE A 7 24.74 22.26 -7.82
CA ILE A 7 24.06 21.18 -8.52
C ILE A 7 22.83 20.85 -7.68
N MET A 8 21.70 21.46 -8.02
CA MET A 8 20.39 20.92 -7.67
C MET A 8 20.22 19.63 -8.46
N SER A 9 20.54 18.50 -7.83
CA SER A 9 20.03 17.21 -8.23
C SER A 9 18.52 17.25 -8.01
N LEU A 10 17.79 17.61 -9.07
CA LEU A 10 16.35 17.53 -9.11
C LEU A 10 15.98 16.05 -9.01
N PHE A 11 15.69 15.59 -7.79
CA PHE A 11 15.01 14.33 -7.58
C PHE A 11 13.66 14.42 -8.29
N VAL A 12 13.58 13.82 -9.48
CA VAL A 12 12.29 13.49 -10.08
C VAL A 12 11.75 12.36 -9.22
N ALA A 13 11.05 12.71 -8.15
CA ALA A 13 10.14 11.79 -7.49
C ALA A 13 9.06 11.47 -8.51
N ILE A 14 9.21 10.35 -9.20
CA ILE A 14 8.11 9.78 -9.97
C ILE A 14 7.04 9.46 -8.92
N ALA A 15 5.87 10.10 -9.06
CA ALA A 15 4.75 9.97 -8.15
C ALA A 15 4.17 8.55 -8.27
N PHE A 16 4.78 7.60 -7.56
CA PHE A 16 4.24 6.28 -7.29
C PHE A 16 3.50 6.32 -5.96
N GLY A 17 2.34 5.66 -5.90
CA GLY A 17 1.55 5.61 -4.67
C GLY A 17 2.32 4.87 -3.57
N PHE A 18 2.18 5.37 -2.35
CA PHE A 18 2.87 5.00 -1.11
C PHE A 18 4.39 5.28 -1.09
N PRO A 19 4.89 6.11 -0.16
CA PRO A 19 6.33 6.25 0.02
C PRO A 19 6.93 4.91 0.46
N ARG A 20 8.05 4.48 -0.15
CA ARG A 20 8.86 3.35 0.39
C ARG A 20 9.26 3.60 1.85
N GLU A 21 9.31 4.87 2.24
CA GLU A 21 9.64 5.35 3.57
C GLU A 21 8.40 5.50 4.47
N LEU A 22 8.58 5.26 5.77
CA LEU A 22 7.54 5.40 6.77
C LEU A 22 6.99 6.83 6.81
N THR A 23 5.66 6.99 6.74
CA THR A 23 5.03 8.31 6.78
C THR A 23 5.17 8.97 8.16
N HIS A 24 5.06 8.17 9.23
CA HIS A 24 5.15 8.63 10.61
C HIS A 24 6.47 8.23 11.29
N THR A 25 7.61 8.75 10.80
CA THR A 25 8.96 8.43 11.32
C THR A 25 9.15 8.68 12.81
N GLY A 26 8.41 9.64 13.39
CA GLY A 26 8.43 9.95 14.82
C GLY A 26 7.90 8.82 15.73
N LEU A 27 7.23 7.80 15.19
CA LEU A 27 6.72 6.66 15.95
C LEU A 27 7.79 5.58 16.22
N LEU A 28 8.88 5.60 15.46
CA LEU A 28 9.99 4.68 15.65
C LEU A 28 10.78 5.05 16.91
N SER A 29 11.07 4.04 17.72
CA SER A 29 11.88 4.16 18.92
C SER A 29 13.31 3.73 18.68
N ASP A 30 14.24 4.27 19.47
CA ASP A 30 15.61 3.79 19.59
C ASP A 30 15.75 2.68 20.65
N LYS A 31 14.65 2.29 21.30
CA LYS A 31 14.59 1.30 22.40
C LYS A 31 13.65 0.15 22.08
N GLY A 32 13.61 -0.26 20.82
CA GLY A 32 12.86 -1.42 20.39
C GLY A 32 13.34 -2.71 21.04
N VAL A 33 12.43 -3.67 21.15
CA VAL A 33 12.63 -4.97 21.76
C VAL A 33 12.46 -6.05 20.71
N MET A 34 13.42 -6.96 20.62
CA MET A 34 13.32 -8.22 19.88
C MET A 34 13.19 -9.34 20.91
N SER A 35 11.97 -9.82 21.15
CA SER A 35 11.66 -10.83 22.16
C SER A 35 11.86 -12.26 21.66
N LEU A 36 11.85 -12.46 20.34
CA LEU A 36 12.16 -13.73 19.70
C LEU A 36 12.96 -13.46 18.44
N ASP A 37 14.01 -14.25 18.23
CA ASP A 37 14.71 -14.33 16.96
C ASP A 37 15.23 -15.75 16.76
N SER A 38 14.54 -16.49 15.91
CA SER A 38 14.88 -17.86 15.57
C SER A 38 15.16 -18.03 14.08
N LEU A 39 15.31 -16.91 13.35
CA LEU A 39 15.51 -16.91 11.91
C LEU A 39 16.78 -17.68 11.54
N LYS A 40 16.64 -18.66 10.67
CA LYS A 40 17.75 -19.45 10.13
C LYS A 40 17.61 -19.56 8.63
N PHE A 41 18.69 -19.25 7.91
CA PHE A 41 18.75 -19.44 6.47
C PHE A 41 18.30 -20.86 6.11
N PHE A 42 17.34 -20.95 5.20
CA PHE A 42 16.71 -22.19 4.79
C PHE A 42 17.15 -22.59 3.36
N GLY A 43 17.20 -21.63 2.44
CA GLY A 43 17.55 -21.88 1.05
C GLY A 43 17.14 -20.75 0.11
N ILE A 44 17.21 -21.03 -1.19
CA ILE A 44 16.71 -20.14 -2.23
C ILE A 44 15.55 -20.83 -2.95
N GLU A 45 14.45 -20.10 -3.19
CA GLU A 45 13.33 -20.58 -4.01
C GLU A 45 12.84 -19.45 -4.91
N ALA A 46 12.80 -19.68 -6.23
CA ALA A 46 12.38 -18.69 -7.21
C ALA A 46 13.08 -17.31 -7.02
N SER A 47 14.39 -17.34 -6.76
CA SER A 47 15.27 -16.19 -6.49
C SER A 47 15.05 -15.47 -5.13
N ASP A 48 14.16 -15.96 -4.27
CA ASP A 48 14.05 -15.50 -2.87
C ASP A 48 15.08 -16.19 -1.97
N THR A 49 15.87 -15.43 -1.21
CA THR A 49 16.60 -15.96 -0.06
C THR A 49 15.63 -16.13 1.11
N ARG A 50 15.38 -17.37 1.54
CA ARG A 50 14.37 -17.71 2.56
C ARG A 50 14.98 -18.10 3.90
N PHE A 51 14.25 -17.76 4.95
CA PHE A 51 14.56 -18.10 6.33
C PHE A 51 13.41 -18.93 6.92
N SER A 52 13.79 -19.96 7.66
CA SER A 52 12.89 -20.69 8.55
C SER A 52 12.86 -20.01 9.92
N GLY A 53 11.85 -20.34 10.72
CA GLY A 53 11.66 -19.78 12.06
C GLY A 53 10.88 -18.47 12.06
N GLU A 54 10.90 -17.82 13.21
CA GLU A 54 10.08 -16.65 13.51
C GLU A 54 10.91 -15.57 14.20
N VAL A 55 10.47 -14.33 14.05
CA VAL A 55 10.99 -13.18 14.79
C VAL A 55 9.82 -12.41 15.42
N GLU A 56 9.98 -12.00 16.67
CA GLU A 56 9.02 -11.17 17.38
C GLU A 56 9.71 -9.89 17.85
N LEU A 57 9.19 -8.75 17.39
CA LEU A 57 9.86 -7.47 17.58
C LEU A 57 8.91 -6.27 17.56
N THR A 58 9.36 -5.17 18.14
CA THR A 58 8.63 -3.90 18.15
C THR A 58 9.03 -2.99 17.00
N GLY A 59 8.08 -2.18 16.57
CA GLY A 59 8.25 -1.23 15.47
C GLY A 59 6.95 -0.50 15.17
N VAL A 60 6.81 -0.06 13.93
CA VAL A 60 5.62 0.63 13.44
C VAL A 60 4.99 -0.20 12.33
N LEU A 61 3.73 -0.54 12.49
CA LEU A 61 2.94 -1.17 11.45
C LEU A 61 2.18 -0.07 10.72
N GLU A 62 2.39 0.05 9.41
CA GLU A 62 1.82 1.10 8.57
C GLU A 62 1.10 0.48 7.37
N LYS A 63 -0.15 0.91 7.16
CA LYS A 63 -1.01 0.53 6.04
C LYS A 63 -1.28 1.76 5.19
N GLY A 64 -1.25 1.60 3.87
CA GLY A 64 -1.85 2.57 2.98
C GLY A 64 -2.13 2.00 1.60
N TYR A 65 -2.40 2.89 0.66
CA TYR A 65 -2.63 2.55 -0.73
C TYR A 65 -1.36 2.75 -1.55
N GLU A 66 -0.86 1.67 -2.13
CA GLU A 66 0.21 1.66 -3.12
C GLU A 66 -0.44 1.73 -4.50
N GLY A 67 -0.06 2.74 -5.28
CA GLY A 67 -0.59 2.95 -6.62
C GLY A 67 0.35 2.29 -7.61
N GLU A 68 -0.08 1.19 -8.21
CA GLU A 68 0.62 0.53 -9.33
C GLU A 68 0.00 0.93 -10.67
N GLU A 69 0.71 0.68 -11.77
CA GLU A 69 0.22 0.92 -13.14
C GLU A 69 -1.10 0.16 -13.43
N GLU A 70 -1.32 -0.98 -12.76
CA GLU A 70 -2.48 -1.86 -12.95
C GLU A 70 -3.56 -1.74 -11.85
N GLY A 71 -3.37 -0.91 -10.83
CA GLY A 71 -4.34 -0.77 -9.73
C GLY A 71 -3.78 -0.22 -8.43
N SER A 72 -4.66 0.25 -7.54
CA SER A 72 -4.28 0.57 -6.17
C SER A 72 -4.30 -0.73 -5.39
N GLN A 73 -3.22 -1.11 -4.72
CA GLN A 73 -3.24 -2.22 -3.77
C GLN A 73 -3.09 -1.68 -2.36
N ILE A 74 -3.78 -2.30 -1.40
CA ILE A 74 -3.51 -2.05 0.01
C ILE A 74 -2.16 -2.70 0.31
N SER A 75 -1.17 -1.89 0.70
CA SER A 75 0.10 -2.38 1.23
C SER A 75 0.09 -2.27 2.74
N LEU A 76 0.70 -3.27 3.39
CA LEU A 76 0.96 -3.28 4.82
C LEU A 76 2.46 -3.50 5.00
N ARG A 77 3.14 -2.52 5.60
CA ARG A 77 4.57 -2.56 5.85
C ARG A 77 4.82 -2.48 7.35
N PHE A 78 5.77 -3.27 7.83
CA PHE A 78 6.28 -3.17 9.18
C PHE A 78 7.67 -2.56 9.16
N TYR A 79 7.88 -1.53 9.97
CA TYR A 79 9.15 -0.82 10.11
C TYR A 79 9.71 -1.15 11.50
N PRO A 80 10.76 -2.00 11.60
CA PRO A 80 11.39 -2.29 12.88
C PRO A 80 11.92 -1.03 13.54
N ASP A 81 11.86 -0.95 14.87
CA ASP A 81 12.49 0.13 15.63
C ASP A 81 13.98 0.30 15.27
N LYS A 82 14.49 1.53 15.40
CA LYS A 82 15.77 1.97 14.80
C LYS A 82 16.98 1.15 15.26
N ASN A 83 16.93 0.63 16.48
CA ASN A 83 17.99 -0.20 17.07
C ASN A 83 17.89 -1.68 16.71
N LEU A 84 16.88 -2.09 15.94
CA LEU A 84 16.64 -3.48 15.54
C LEU A 84 16.98 -3.68 14.08
N ALA A 85 17.52 -4.85 13.75
CA ALA A 85 17.90 -5.20 12.38
C ALA A 85 17.58 -6.67 12.11
N LEU A 86 17.17 -6.97 10.88
CA LEU A 86 16.82 -8.32 10.44
C LEU A 86 17.82 -8.82 9.37
N PRO A 87 17.99 -10.14 9.22
CA PRO A 87 18.93 -10.71 8.25
C PRO A 87 18.69 -10.20 6.83
N PHE A 88 19.67 -9.54 6.21
CA PHE A 88 19.49 -8.97 4.88
C PHE A 88 20.83 -8.81 4.16
N LEU A 89 20.82 -8.97 2.83
CA LEU A 89 21.97 -8.76 1.97
C LEU A 89 21.49 -8.17 0.63
N TYR A 90 21.98 -6.98 0.30
CA TYR A 90 21.55 -6.16 -0.85
C TYR A 90 21.86 -6.75 -2.23
N ASP A 91 22.93 -7.56 -2.33
CA ASP A 91 23.39 -8.15 -3.58
C ASP A 91 23.89 -9.56 -3.31
N SER A 92 23.16 -10.54 -3.84
CA SER A 92 23.60 -11.93 -3.82
C SER A 92 23.59 -12.55 -5.22
N PHE A 93 24.50 -12.12 -6.10
CA PHE A 93 24.95 -12.94 -7.25
C PHE A 93 25.61 -14.29 -6.84
N MET A 94 25.43 -14.70 -5.59
CA MET A 94 26.03 -15.87 -4.97
C MET A 94 25.11 -17.08 -5.16
N GLY A 95 25.69 -18.21 -5.55
CA GLY A 95 24.96 -19.48 -5.57
C GLY A 95 24.55 -19.91 -4.15
N VAL A 96 23.57 -20.82 -4.07
CA VAL A 96 23.03 -21.37 -2.79
C VAL A 96 24.13 -21.80 -1.82
N ASP A 97 25.18 -22.47 -2.31
CA ASP A 97 26.25 -22.98 -1.46
C ASP A 97 27.18 -21.89 -0.93
N GLU A 98 27.29 -20.74 -1.61
CA GLU A 98 27.99 -19.56 -1.09
C GLU A 98 27.13 -18.84 -0.05
N LEU A 99 25.81 -18.71 -0.29
CA LEU A 99 24.88 -18.14 0.68
C LEU A 99 24.83 -18.92 2.00
N LYS A 100 24.96 -20.25 1.97
CA LYS A 100 25.08 -21.09 3.17
C LYS A 100 26.29 -20.75 4.05
N LYS A 101 27.34 -20.16 3.47
CA LYS A 101 28.56 -19.79 4.20
C LYS A 101 28.45 -18.41 4.87
N ILE A 102 27.43 -17.63 4.53
CA ILE A 102 27.22 -16.31 5.11
C ILE A 102 26.69 -16.45 6.54
N ASP A 103 27.34 -15.75 7.44
CA ASP A 103 26.86 -15.61 8.82
C ASP A 103 25.81 -14.50 8.91
N PHE A 104 24.56 -14.86 8.63
CA PHE A 104 23.41 -13.93 8.67
C PHE A 104 23.15 -13.32 10.05
N THR A 105 23.77 -13.81 11.11
CA THR A 105 23.71 -13.13 12.42
C THR A 105 24.50 -11.82 12.42
N LYS A 106 25.47 -11.68 11.52
CA LYS A 106 26.31 -10.49 11.34
C LYS A 106 25.86 -9.60 10.17
N HIS A 107 25.10 -10.16 9.23
CA HIS A 107 24.56 -9.43 8.07
C HIS A 107 23.09 -9.11 8.31
N ARG A 108 22.83 -8.02 9.04
CA ARG A 108 21.49 -7.55 9.40
C ARG A 108 21.34 -6.07 9.09
N GLU A 109 20.18 -5.67 8.58
CA GLU A 109 19.87 -4.27 8.29
C GLU A 109 18.51 -3.87 8.91
N ASN A 110 18.39 -2.61 9.32
CA ASN A 110 17.10 -2.02 9.68
C ASN A 110 16.39 -1.62 8.38
N ARG A 111 15.47 -2.45 7.94
CA ARG A 111 14.73 -2.32 6.69
C ARG A 111 13.25 -2.60 6.97
N SER A 112 12.39 -1.97 6.19
CA SER A 112 10.97 -2.27 6.23
C SER A 112 10.70 -3.67 5.69
N VAL A 113 9.63 -4.27 6.21
CA VAL A 113 9.15 -5.60 5.84
C VAL A 113 7.76 -5.46 5.22
N LEU A 114 7.61 -5.84 3.96
CA LEU A 114 6.31 -5.93 3.30
C LEU A 114 5.57 -7.20 3.73
N ILE A 115 4.33 -7.04 4.16
CA ILE A 115 3.51 -8.12 4.70
C ILE A 115 2.66 -8.74 3.60
N LEU A 116 2.89 -10.03 3.32
CA LEU A 116 2.29 -10.72 2.18
C LEU A 116 0.85 -11.18 2.44
N ASN A 117 0.56 -11.63 3.66
CA ASN A 117 -0.77 -12.07 4.10
C ASN A 117 -1.64 -10.91 4.60
N ALA A 118 -1.33 -9.66 4.22
CA ALA A 118 -2.05 -8.46 4.66
C ALA A 118 -3.56 -8.50 4.38
N ARG A 119 -3.99 -9.19 3.32
CA ARG A 119 -5.42 -9.33 2.97
C ARG A 119 -6.17 -10.33 3.85
N ASP A 120 -5.49 -11.40 4.29
CA ASP A 120 -6.04 -12.46 5.13
C ASP A 120 -6.09 -12.04 6.60
N LEU A 121 -5.19 -11.12 6.97
CA LEU A 121 -5.23 -10.38 8.21
C LEU A 121 -6.40 -9.39 8.14
N ALA A 122 -7.61 -9.91 8.35
CA ALA A 122 -8.73 -9.11 8.77
C ALA A 122 -8.41 -8.55 10.16
N LEU A 123 -7.56 -7.51 10.22
CA LEU A 123 -7.23 -6.71 11.40
C LEU A 123 -8.49 -5.91 11.78
N GLN A 124 -9.55 -6.65 12.15
CA GLN A 124 -10.84 -6.12 12.51
C GLN A 124 -10.71 -5.44 13.87
N GLY A 125 -10.56 -4.12 13.83
CA GLY A 125 -10.76 -3.24 14.98
C GLY A 125 -9.52 -2.74 15.70
N GLU A 126 -8.41 -3.48 15.75
CA GLU A 126 -7.29 -3.13 16.65
C GLU A 126 -6.42 -1.95 16.17
N LEU A 127 -6.38 -1.70 14.87
CA LEU A 127 -5.59 -0.63 14.26
C LEU A 127 -6.44 0.44 13.56
N GLY A 128 -7.77 0.32 13.60
CA GLY A 128 -8.65 1.11 12.72
C GLY A 128 -8.44 0.82 11.22
N LEU A 129 -7.79 -0.30 10.85
CA LEU A 129 -7.55 -0.70 9.46
C LEU A 129 -8.81 -1.22 8.76
N ASP A 130 -9.86 -1.48 9.52
CA ASP A 130 -11.21 -1.70 9.03
C ASP A 130 -11.80 -0.42 8.42
N LYS A 131 -11.36 0.76 8.88
CA LYS A 131 -11.76 2.04 8.29
C LYS A 131 -11.16 2.17 6.89
N LYS A 132 -12.02 2.44 5.92
CA LYS A 132 -11.65 2.77 4.54
C LYS A 132 -11.15 4.22 4.52
N ILE A 133 -9.88 4.40 4.88
CA ILE A 133 -9.23 5.70 4.98
C ILE A 133 -8.42 5.93 3.72
N PHE A 134 -8.64 7.07 3.09
CA PHE A 134 -7.79 7.51 2.00
C PHE A 134 -6.52 8.16 2.52
N GLY A 135 -5.51 7.34 2.74
CA GLY A 135 -4.25 7.80 3.27
C GLY A 135 -3.46 6.67 3.92
N VAL A 136 -2.70 7.04 4.93
CA VAL A 136 -1.81 6.16 5.67
C VAL A 136 -2.32 6.03 7.10
N VAL A 137 -2.35 4.80 7.60
CA VAL A 137 -2.66 4.48 8.99
C VAL A 137 -1.45 3.80 9.59
N ALA A 138 -0.93 4.34 10.69
CA ALA A 138 0.24 3.80 11.36
C ALA A 138 -0.03 3.64 12.86
N ALA A 139 0.48 2.58 13.45
CA ALA A 139 0.57 2.48 14.90
C ALA A 139 1.85 1.75 15.32
N ARG A 140 2.30 2.06 16.52
CA ARG A 140 3.36 1.30 17.16
C ARG A 140 2.83 -0.08 17.52
N ALA A 141 3.55 -1.11 17.14
CA ALA A 141 3.12 -2.50 17.31
C ALA A 141 4.28 -3.39 17.72
N LYS A 142 3.95 -4.45 18.44
CA LYS A 142 4.76 -5.64 18.54
C LYS A 142 4.19 -6.66 17.57
N VAL A 143 5.01 -7.19 16.68
CA VAL A 143 4.58 -8.15 15.66
C VAL A 143 5.40 -9.43 15.77
N ARG A 144 4.78 -10.55 15.40
CA ARG A 144 5.47 -11.80 15.15
C ARG A 144 5.42 -12.11 13.66
N LEU A 145 6.60 -12.23 13.05
CA LEU A 145 6.79 -12.48 11.63
C LEU A 145 7.30 -13.90 11.39
N LYS A 146 6.84 -14.51 10.31
CA LYS A 146 7.33 -15.80 9.78
C LYS A 146 7.49 -15.76 8.27
N ASP A 147 7.99 -16.84 7.68
CA ASP A 147 8.21 -16.97 6.23
C ASP A 147 9.07 -15.82 5.68
N TYR A 148 10.05 -15.40 6.48
CA TYR A 148 10.90 -14.27 6.19
C TYR A 148 11.77 -14.53 4.97
N ARG A 149 11.78 -13.59 4.03
CA ARG A 149 12.55 -13.70 2.78
C ARG A 149 12.92 -12.34 2.21
N PHE A 150 13.94 -12.31 1.38
CA PHE A 150 14.29 -11.13 0.60
C PHE A 150 14.78 -11.52 -0.78
N TYR A 151 14.63 -10.59 -1.73
CA TYR A 151 15.09 -10.77 -3.09
C TYR A 151 16.52 -10.24 -3.23
N GLY A 152 17.41 -11.02 -3.86
CA GLY A 152 18.83 -10.68 -3.99
C GLY A 152 19.23 -10.05 -5.32
N GLU A 153 18.28 -9.76 -6.22
CA GLU A 153 18.55 -9.31 -7.60
C GLU A 153 17.76 -8.03 -8.00
N SER A 154 18.34 -7.19 -8.87
CA SER A 154 17.68 -6.06 -9.57
C SER A 154 17.11 -4.94 -8.66
N ASP A 155 16.35 -3.99 -9.24
CA ASP A 155 15.72 -2.84 -8.56
C ASP A 155 14.66 -3.26 -7.51
N ALA A 156 14.27 -4.54 -7.52
CA ALA A 156 13.42 -5.20 -6.53
C ALA A 156 14.20 -5.74 -5.31
N GLY A 157 15.54 -5.79 -5.37
CA GLY A 157 16.43 -6.33 -4.32
C GLY A 157 16.56 -5.48 -3.06
N HIS A 158 15.55 -4.66 -2.73
CA HIS A 158 15.57 -3.73 -1.60
C HIS A 158 14.48 -4.00 -0.57
N GLU A 159 13.67 -5.02 -0.80
CA GLU A 159 12.51 -5.32 0.03
C GLU A 159 12.68 -6.65 0.75
N ILE A 160 12.26 -6.63 2.01
CA ILE A 160 12.08 -7.83 2.82
C ILE A 160 10.59 -8.15 2.80
N TYR A 161 10.27 -9.43 2.72
CA TYR A 161 8.91 -9.94 2.77
C TYR A 161 8.74 -10.89 3.95
N ALA A 162 7.56 -10.87 4.57
CA ALA A 162 7.18 -11.84 5.60
C ALA A 162 5.66 -11.99 5.68
N ASN A 163 5.21 -13.00 6.41
CA ASN A 163 3.86 -13.11 6.92
C ASN A 163 3.81 -12.65 8.37
N ILE A 164 2.73 -11.96 8.77
CA ILE A 164 2.43 -11.68 10.18
C ILE A 164 1.59 -12.82 10.75
N GLU A 165 2.00 -13.34 11.91
CA GLU A 165 1.23 -14.31 12.69
C GLU A 165 0.42 -13.63 13.81
N CYS A 166 1.00 -12.61 14.45
CA CYS A 166 0.41 -11.91 15.60
C CYS A 166 0.75 -10.43 15.56
N VAL A 167 -0.18 -9.59 16.03
CA VAL A 167 -0.01 -8.15 16.21
C VAL A 167 -0.53 -7.76 17.58
N GLU A 168 0.23 -6.92 18.28
CA GLU A 168 -0.18 -6.27 19.52
C GLU A 168 0.08 -4.76 19.38
N ILE A 169 -0.95 -3.94 19.55
CA ILE A 169 -0.83 -2.48 19.42
C ILE A 169 -0.39 -1.87 20.74
N LEU A 170 0.70 -1.09 20.66
CA LEU A 170 1.42 -0.57 21.82
C LEU A 170 1.11 0.90 22.14
N GLY A 171 0.28 1.57 21.34
CA GLY A 171 -0.03 2.97 21.52
C GLY A 171 -1.13 3.47 20.60
N ASP A 172 -1.21 4.80 20.46
CA ASP A 172 -2.24 5.44 19.64
C ASP A 172 -2.10 5.10 18.15
N VAL A 173 -3.24 5.13 17.46
CA VAL A 173 -3.33 5.00 16.00
C VAL A 173 -3.26 6.39 15.37
N PHE A 174 -2.36 6.54 14.41
CA PHE A 174 -2.13 7.78 13.67
C PHE A 174 -2.66 7.63 12.24
N ILE A 175 -3.33 8.68 11.77
CA ILE A 175 -3.92 8.73 10.44
C ILE A 175 -3.40 9.97 9.73
N SER A 176 -2.78 9.78 8.57
CA SER A 176 -2.43 10.84 7.63
C SER A 176 -3.29 10.70 6.38
N SER A 177 -4.18 11.67 6.13
CA SER A 177 -4.96 11.68 4.89
C SER A 177 -4.07 12.12 3.73
N LEU A 178 -4.11 11.38 2.62
CA LEU A 178 -3.45 11.80 1.39
C LEU A 178 -4.32 12.83 0.66
N ALA A 179 -3.67 13.81 0.03
CA ALA A 179 -4.37 14.80 -0.77
C ALA A 179 -4.79 14.20 -2.12
N TYR A 180 -5.69 14.90 -2.82
CA TYR A 180 -6.15 14.51 -4.14
C TYR A 180 -5.00 14.47 -5.17
N GLU A 181 -4.05 15.39 -5.01
CA GLU A 181 -2.95 15.63 -5.92
C GLU A 181 -1.87 14.54 -5.84
N ASP A 182 -1.85 13.75 -4.77
CA ASP A 182 -0.90 12.67 -4.52
C ASP A 182 -1.26 11.37 -5.28
N LEU A 183 -2.29 11.43 -6.13
CA LEU A 183 -2.89 10.30 -6.80
C LEU A 183 -2.54 10.27 -8.27
N GLY A 184 -1.68 9.31 -8.61
CA GLY A 184 -1.31 8.95 -9.97
C GLY A 184 -2.47 8.47 -10.84
N SER A 185 -2.24 7.43 -11.64
CA SER A 185 -3.02 7.05 -12.83
C SER A 185 -4.40 6.39 -12.59
N LEU A 186 -4.86 6.23 -11.36
CA LEU A 186 -6.00 5.35 -11.03
C LEU A 186 -7.37 6.07 -10.98
N ARG A 187 -7.59 6.92 -11.97
CA ARG A 187 -8.78 7.75 -12.11
C ARG A 187 -9.87 6.99 -12.86
N LEU A 188 -11.12 7.17 -12.42
CA LEU A 188 -12.29 6.60 -13.10
C LEU A 188 -12.97 7.67 -13.97
N LYS A 189 -13.15 7.35 -15.25
CA LYS A 189 -13.93 8.14 -16.22
C LYS A 189 -15.41 7.76 -16.15
N TYR A 190 -16.26 8.75 -16.40
CA TYR A 190 -17.71 8.57 -16.48
C TYR A 190 -18.07 7.74 -17.72
N LYS A 191 -18.86 6.67 -17.56
CA LYS A 191 -19.32 5.81 -18.67
C LYS A 191 -20.85 5.73 -18.79
N SER A 192 -21.57 5.96 -17.69
CA SER A 192 -23.03 5.76 -17.63
C SER A 192 -23.79 6.52 -18.72
N ALA A 193 -24.91 5.98 -19.20
CA ALA A 193 -25.86 6.72 -20.04
C ALA A 193 -26.66 7.74 -19.23
N ASP A 194 -26.84 7.49 -17.92
CA ASP A 194 -27.56 8.38 -17.01
C ASP A 194 -26.86 9.72 -16.84
N SER A 195 -27.57 10.74 -16.32
CA SER A 195 -26.99 12.03 -15.96
C SER A 195 -26.28 12.03 -14.59
N TYR A 196 -26.21 10.88 -13.93
CA TYR A 196 -25.54 10.72 -12.64
C TYR A 196 -24.98 9.30 -12.41
N ILE A 197 -24.05 9.19 -11.47
CA ILE A 197 -23.60 7.92 -10.89
C ILE A 197 -24.13 7.82 -9.45
N ASN A 198 -24.58 6.63 -9.04
CA ASN A 198 -24.97 6.38 -7.66
C ASN A 198 -23.76 5.85 -6.87
N LEU A 199 -23.31 6.61 -5.87
CA LEU A 199 -22.38 6.10 -4.86
C LEU A 199 -23.19 5.46 -3.73
N ARG A 200 -22.91 4.20 -3.41
CA ARG A 200 -23.66 3.42 -2.40
C ARG A 200 -22.78 3.02 -1.21
N GLN A 201 -23.41 2.77 -0.07
CA GLN A 201 -22.70 2.32 1.14
C GLN A 201 -22.17 0.88 1.04
N SER A 202 -22.79 0.07 0.19
CA SER A 202 -22.44 -1.31 -0.09
C SER A 202 -22.94 -1.69 -1.49
N PRO A 203 -22.48 -2.81 -2.07
CA PRO A 203 -23.10 -3.39 -3.26
C PRO A 203 -24.62 -3.50 -3.11
N ASN A 204 -25.38 -2.96 -4.06
CA ASN A 204 -26.85 -2.88 -4.03
C ASN A 204 -27.47 -2.14 -2.82
N GLY A 205 -26.67 -1.54 -1.93
CA GLY A 205 -27.15 -0.90 -0.71
C GLY A 205 -27.71 0.51 -0.92
N THR A 206 -28.00 1.21 0.17
CA THR A 206 -28.49 2.60 0.13
C THR A 206 -27.55 3.53 -0.62
N ILE A 207 -28.12 4.44 -1.40
CA ILE A 207 -27.38 5.49 -2.10
C ILE A 207 -26.91 6.51 -1.06
N ILE A 208 -25.59 6.68 -0.94
CA ILE A 208 -24.98 7.75 -0.13
C ILE A 208 -25.16 9.08 -0.84
N THR A 209 -24.86 9.13 -2.14
CA THR A 209 -24.93 10.36 -2.94
C THR A 209 -25.03 10.08 -4.43
N GLN A 210 -25.49 11.08 -5.18
CA GLN A 210 -25.52 11.08 -6.62
C GLN A 210 -24.48 12.04 -7.20
N ILE A 211 -23.55 11.50 -7.97
CA ILE A 211 -22.50 12.27 -8.63
C ILE A 211 -23.01 12.66 -10.01
N LYS A 212 -23.45 13.91 -10.18
CA LYS A 212 -24.00 14.42 -11.45
C LYS A 212 -22.91 14.54 -12.52
N ARG A 213 -23.18 14.07 -13.75
CA ARG A 213 -22.26 14.11 -14.91
C ARG A 213 -21.70 15.52 -15.16
N GLU A 214 -22.53 16.54 -15.05
CA GLU A 214 -22.15 17.94 -15.29
C GLU A 214 -21.12 18.46 -14.28
N ARG A 215 -21.12 17.93 -13.05
CA ARG A 215 -20.12 18.27 -12.03
C ARG A 215 -18.79 17.61 -12.36
N VAL A 216 -18.83 16.36 -12.81
CA VAL A 216 -17.65 15.59 -13.23
C VAL A 216 -16.84 16.34 -14.29
N ALA A 217 -17.51 16.98 -15.27
CA ALA A 217 -16.85 17.74 -16.34
C ALA A 217 -16.31 19.13 -15.91
N LYS A 218 -16.88 19.78 -14.88
CA LYS A 218 -16.53 21.16 -14.50
C LYS A 218 -15.32 21.24 -13.55
N ASP A 219 -15.02 20.15 -12.84
CA ASP A 219 -14.07 20.14 -11.73
C ASP A 219 -12.58 20.12 -12.17
N PHE A 220 -12.30 20.33 -13.46
CA PHE A 220 -11.01 19.99 -14.08
C PHE A 220 -10.42 20.98 -15.10
N GLY A 221 -10.92 22.22 -15.19
CA GLY A 221 -10.22 23.31 -15.89
C GLY A 221 -10.04 23.16 -17.41
N GLY A 222 -10.49 22.07 -18.03
CA GLY A 222 -10.57 21.88 -19.47
C GLY A 222 -11.97 22.21 -19.97
N GLY A 223 -12.08 23.00 -21.04
CA GLY A 223 -13.37 23.30 -21.65
C GLY A 223 -14.03 22.02 -22.14
N ALA A 224 -15.15 21.62 -21.54
CA ALA A 224 -16.15 20.67 -22.04
C ALA A 224 -15.63 19.46 -22.86
N SER A 225 -14.45 18.92 -22.55
CA SER A 225 -14.05 17.61 -23.03
C SER A 225 -14.58 16.57 -22.04
N ASN A 226 -15.16 15.51 -22.57
CA ASN A 226 -15.75 14.40 -21.83
C ASN A 226 -14.71 13.55 -21.05
N GLU A 227 -13.52 14.09 -20.78
CA GLU A 227 -12.32 13.34 -20.38
C GLU A 227 -11.88 13.61 -18.94
N ALA A 228 -12.48 14.60 -18.28
CA ALA A 228 -12.31 14.82 -16.86
C ALA A 228 -13.13 13.79 -16.07
N GLY A 229 -12.56 12.60 -15.90
CA GLY A 229 -13.07 11.60 -14.97
C GLY A 229 -13.29 12.24 -13.60
N ALA A 230 -14.37 11.87 -12.93
CA ALA A 230 -14.70 12.44 -11.62
C ALA A 230 -13.49 12.26 -10.69
N ARG A 231 -13.43 13.02 -9.58
CA ARG A 231 -12.49 12.70 -8.48
C ARG A 231 -12.90 11.39 -7.78
N LEU A 232 -13.01 10.33 -8.57
CA LEU A 232 -13.39 8.96 -8.28
C LEU A 232 -12.13 8.14 -8.47
N TYR A 233 -11.64 7.61 -7.36
CA TYR A 233 -10.48 6.75 -7.34
C TYR A 233 -10.89 5.36 -6.98
N TYR A 234 -10.35 4.42 -7.72
CA TYR A 234 -10.52 3.02 -7.39
C TYR A 234 -9.77 2.69 -6.09
N ALA A 235 -10.48 2.07 -5.14
CA ALA A 235 -9.96 1.77 -3.81
C ALA A 235 -9.23 0.41 -3.73
N GLY A 236 -8.90 -0.23 -4.86
CA GLY A 236 -8.19 -1.51 -4.86
C GLY A 236 -9.02 -2.72 -4.42
N GLU A 237 -10.29 -2.53 -4.12
CA GLU A 237 -11.21 -3.61 -3.76
C GLU A 237 -11.84 -4.19 -5.02
N ILE A 238 -11.26 -5.26 -5.55
CA ILE A 238 -12.03 -6.23 -6.32
C ILE A 238 -12.51 -7.20 -5.28
N LEU A 239 -13.81 -7.27 -5.03
CA LEU A 239 -14.39 -8.35 -4.23
C LEU A 239 -14.22 -9.66 -5.03
N SER A 240 -13.06 -10.31 -4.89
CA SER A 240 -12.80 -11.62 -5.49
C SER A 240 -13.33 -12.72 -4.59
N ALA A 241 -14.58 -13.12 -4.77
CA ALA A 241 -14.95 -14.53 -4.55
C ALA A 241 -14.64 -15.28 -5.86
N ARG A 242 -13.36 -15.62 -6.09
CA ARG A 242 -12.93 -16.45 -7.24
C ARG A 242 -12.47 -17.81 -6.76
N SER A 243 -13.39 -18.68 -6.39
CA SER A 243 -13.16 -20.13 -6.50
C SER A 243 -13.63 -20.57 -7.88
N LYS A 244 -12.74 -21.20 -8.67
CA LYS A 244 -13.04 -21.77 -9.99
C LYS A 244 -14.36 -22.56 -9.96
N GLY A 245 -15.40 -22.06 -10.64
CA GLY A 245 -16.64 -22.82 -10.86
C GLY A 245 -17.96 -22.04 -10.76
N SER A 246 -18.00 -20.80 -10.26
CA SER A 246 -19.26 -20.04 -10.13
C SER A 246 -19.35 -18.87 -11.11
N ALA A 247 -20.34 -18.90 -11.98
CA ALA A 247 -20.76 -17.76 -12.78
C ALA A 247 -21.45 -16.71 -11.88
N GLN A 248 -20.70 -15.76 -11.31
CA GLN A 248 -21.23 -14.51 -10.77
C GLN A 248 -20.08 -13.55 -10.42
N ASP A 249 -19.81 -12.60 -11.31
CA ASP A 249 -18.97 -11.44 -11.05
C ASP A 249 -19.75 -10.42 -10.21
N SER A 250 -19.20 -9.94 -9.09
CA SER A 250 -19.73 -8.75 -8.43
C SER A 250 -19.27 -7.52 -9.21
N ALA A 251 -20.14 -6.98 -10.06
CA ALA A 251 -19.94 -5.78 -10.88
C ALA A 251 -19.80 -4.46 -10.09
N TRP A 252 -19.37 -4.50 -8.83
CA TRP A 252 -19.29 -3.36 -7.90
C TRP A 252 -17.84 -3.04 -7.55
N LEU A 253 -17.48 -1.78 -7.74
CA LEU A 253 -16.16 -1.21 -7.48
C LEU A 253 -16.20 -0.38 -6.20
N GLY A 254 -15.31 -0.66 -5.25
CA GLY A 254 -15.04 0.23 -4.12
C GLY A 254 -14.29 1.46 -4.62
N VAL A 255 -14.77 2.65 -4.25
CA VAL A 255 -14.22 3.93 -4.73
C VAL A 255 -14.14 4.98 -3.64
N PHE A 256 -13.19 5.89 -3.78
CA PHE A 256 -13.13 7.15 -3.03
C PHE A 256 -13.60 8.28 -3.93
N TYR A 257 -14.67 8.96 -3.52
CA TYR A 257 -15.19 10.15 -4.17
C TYR A 257 -14.78 11.41 -3.41
N PHE A 258 -14.15 12.37 -4.09
CA PHE A 258 -13.89 13.69 -3.54
C PHE A 258 -14.88 14.72 -4.09
N PRO A 259 -15.87 15.17 -3.29
CA PRO A 259 -16.66 16.34 -3.63
C PRO A 259 -15.77 17.58 -3.80
N ASN A 260 -16.20 18.55 -4.60
CA ASN A 260 -15.46 19.80 -4.81
C ASN A 260 -15.01 20.47 -3.50
N GLY A 261 -13.71 20.75 -3.41
CA GLY A 261 -13.11 21.42 -2.26
C GLY A 261 -13.09 20.59 -0.97
N ALA A 262 -13.52 19.33 -1.00
CA ALA A 262 -13.46 18.46 0.16
C ALA A 262 -12.00 18.04 0.41
N LYS A 263 -11.55 18.23 1.65
CA LYS A 263 -10.25 17.73 2.13
C LYS A 263 -10.25 16.22 2.39
N SER A 264 -11.44 15.62 2.52
CA SER A 264 -11.61 14.21 2.84
C SER A 264 -12.58 13.56 1.86
N PRO A 265 -12.27 12.36 1.34
CA PRO A 265 -13.15 11.65 0.43
C PRO A 265 -14.29 10.93 1.15
N ILE A 266 -15.30 10.58 0.36
CA ILE A 266 -16.38 9.68 0.72
C ILE A 266 -16.07 8.32 0.09
N PHE A 267 -15.90 7.29 0.92
CA PHE A 267 -15.81 5.92 0.43
C PHE A 267 -17.22 5.39 0.11
N GLY A 268 -17.33 4.61 -0.97
CA GLY A 268 -18.54 3.87 -1.30
C GLY A 268 -18.34 2.95 -2.49
N TYR A 269 -19.44 2.44 -3.03
CA TYR A 269 -19.46 1.48 -4.12
C TYR A 269 -20.22 2.01 -5.33
N ILE A 270 -19.63 1.85 -6.51
CA ILE A 270 -20.20 2.20 -7.82
C ILE A 270 -20.25 0.94 -8.68
N HIS A 271 -21.31 0.78 -9.48
CA HIS A 271 -21.39 -0.32 -10.42
C HIS A 271 -20.46 -0.07 -11.62
N GLU A 272 -19.70 -1.07 -12.05
CA GLU A 272 -18.69 -0.96 -13.10
C GLU A 272 -19.28 -0.51 -14.45
N SER A 273 -20.57 -0.76 -14.70
CA SER A 273 -21.25 -0.25 -15.91
C SER A 273 -21.30 1.27 -15.98
N GLN A 274 -21.15 1.96 -14.86
CA GLN A 274 -21.28 3.41 -14.76
C GLN A 274 -19.95 4.17 -14.95
N VAL A 275 -18.82 3.47 -14.88
CA VAL A 275 -17.47 4.05 -14.95
C VAL A 275 -16.54 3.21 -15.83
N VAL A 276 -15.38 3.75 -16.18
CA VAL A 276 -14.29 3.01 -16.83
C VAL A 276 -12.95 3.51 -16.31
N PHE A 277 -11.95 2.64 -16.24
CA PHE A 277 -10.60 3.05 -15.89
C PHE A 277 -10.03 3.98 -16.96
N ALA A 278 -9.45 5.09 -16.52
CA ALA A 278 -8.67 5.97 -17.37
C ALA A 278 -7.21 5.51 -17.37
N PHE A 279 -6.90 4.43 -18.11
CA PHE A 279 -5.50 4.10 -18.37
C PHE A 279 -4.93 5.17 -19.32
N GLY A 280 -3.77 5.73 -18.97
CA GLY A 280 -3.24 6.95 -19.58
C GLY A 280 -3.15 6.88 -21.10
N ILE A 281 -3.78 7.85 -21.77
CA ILE A 281 -3.17 8.78 -22.73
C ILE A 281 -4.00 10.07 -22.62
N ASP A 282 -3.38 11.15 -22.16
CA ASP A 282 -3.44 12.47 -22.81
C ASP A 282 -2.00 12.86 -23.11
#